data_AF-A0A1I4ETA1-F1
#
_entry.id   AF-A0A1I4ETA1-F1
#
_cell.length_a   1.000
_cell.length_b   1.000
_cell.length_c   1.000
_cell.angle_alpha   90.00
_cell.angle_beta   90.00
_cell.angle_gamma   90.00
#
_symmetry.space_group_name_H-M   'P 1'
#
loop_
_entity.id
_entity.type
_entity.pdbx_description
1 polymer ?
#
loop_
_entity_poly.entity_id
_entity_poly.type
_entity_poly.pdbx_seq_one_letter_code
_entity_poly.pdbx_strand_id
1 'polypeptide(L)'
;MLERFYDIGHLTTKQLQDLYRTYIKRGWKDFEYYELKPESAPRPELTDGEVLLNIEAGHEANYCVFMQDVEGEEDGIMIALGLSYFDNFAVFLHLPAELLDEIIQKYSLTIINESKDQTLSYWLAYNPSGLNLN
;
A
#
# COMPACT_ATOMS: atom_id res chain seq x y z
N MET A 1 -13.37 -7.25 -4.78
CA MET A 1 -12.58 -6.12 -4.29
C MET A 1 -12.46 -6.14 -2.77
N LEU A 2 -11.21 -6.16 -2.29
CA LEU A 2 -10.82 -6.03 -0.90
C LEU A 2 -9.67 -5.02 -0.82
N GLU A 3 -9.84 -4.00 0.01
CA GLU A 3 -8.77 -3.10 0.42
C GLU A 3 -8.66 -3.14 1.94
N ARG A 4 -7.47 -3.41 2.46
CA ARG A 4 -7.23 -3.49 3.90
C ARG A 4 -6.02 -2.67 4.29
N PHE A 5 -6.26 -1.62 5.08
CA PHE A 5 -5.23 -0.73 5.58
C PHE A 5 -4.70 -1.23 6.91
N TYR A 6 -3.38 -1.20 7.03
CA TYR A 6 -2.64 -1.57 8.23
C TYR A 6 -1.97 -0.34 8.84
N ASP A 7 -2.07 -0.24 10.18
CA ASP A 7 -1.34 0.77 10.94
C ASP A 7 0.16 0.51 10.83
N ILE A 8 0.89 1.52 10.37
CA ILE A 8 2.34 1.59 10.41
C ILE A 8 2.83 2.82 11.20
N GLY A 9 1.93 3.60 11.79
CA GLY A 9 2.26 4.84 12.51
C GLY A 9 3.07 4.61 13.78
N HIS A 10 3.04 3.39 14.34
CA HIS A 10 3.87 2.99 15.47
C HIS A 10 5.31 2.62 15.06
N LEU A 11 5.60 2.46 13.77
CA LEU A 11 6.93 2.09 13.30
C LEU A 11 7.88 3.28 13.37
N THR A 12 9.09 3.03 13.87
CA THR A 12 10.18 4.01 13.84
C THR A 12 10.75 4.18 12.44
N THR A 13 11.43 5.30 12.17
CA THR A 13 12.14 5.53 10.90
C THR A 13 13.06 4.36 10.54
N LYS A 14 13.77 3.82 11.53
CA LYS A 14 14.66 2.66 11.33
C LYS A 14 13.89 1.41 10.91
N GLN A 15 12.70 1.17 11.45
CA GLN A 15 11.87 0.03 11.05
C GLN A 15 11.32 0.18 9.63
N LEU A 16 10.92 1.39 9.22
CA LEU A 16 10.51 1.64 7.84
C LEU A 16 11.67 1.49 6.85
N GLN A 17 12.85 1.99 7.20
CA GLN A 17 14.07 1.78 6.40
C GLN A 17 14.43 0.29 6.31
N ASP A 18 14.33 -0.44 7.42
CA ASP A 18 14.57 -1.88 7.45
C ASP A 18 13.52 -2.65 6.61
N LEU A 19 12.25 -2.22 6.65
CA LEU A 19 11.18 -2.74 5.80
C LEU A 19 11.54 -2.55 4.33
N TYR A 20 11.77 -1.32 3.90
CA TYR A 20 12.11 -1.00 2.52
C TYR A 20 13.34 -1.80 2.05
N ARG A 21 14.43 -1.76 2.82
CA ARG A 21 15.69 -2.45 2.49
C ARG A 21 15.52 -3.97 2.37
N THR A 22 14.64 -4.56 3.18
CA THR A 22 14.39 -6.00 3.17
C THR A 22 13.59 -6.39 1.94
N TYR A 23 12.51 -5.65 1.63
CA TYR A 23 11.50 -6.12 0.69
C TYR A 23 11.62 -5.55 -0.71
N ILE A 24 12.38 -4.47 -0.94
CA ILE A 24 12.61 -3.95 -2.31
C ILE A 24 13.19 -5.00 -3.26
N LYS A 25 13.92 -6.00 -2.73
CA LYS A 25 14.48 -7.11 -3.53
C LYS A 25 13.45 -8.18 -3.91
N ARG A 26 12.26 -8.14 -3.32
CA ARG A 26 11.15 -9.09 -3.51
C ARG A 26 9.93 -8.43 -4.16
N GLY A 27 10.08 -7.19 -4.60
CA GLY A 27 9.04 -6.40 -5.23
C GLY A 27 9.65 -5.33 -6.12
N TRP A 28 8.95 -4.23 -6.28
CA TRP A 28 9.38 -3.10 -7.11
C TRP A 28 8.91 -1.79 -6.50
N LYS A 29 9.41 -0.67 -7.02
CA LYS A 29 9.00 0.66 -6.58
C LYS A 29 8.68 1.57 -7.75
N ASP A 30 7.81 2.52 -7.50
CA ASP A 30 7.63 3.71 -8.31
C ASP A 30 7.40 4.93 -7.42
N PHE A 31 7.12 6.06 -8.06
CA PHE A 31 6.96 7.35 -7.42
C PHE A 31 5.71 8.03 -7.95
N GLU A 32 4.92 8.60 -7.05
CA GLU A 32 3.72 9.35 -7.43
C GLU A 32 3.72 10.71 -6.75
N TYR A 33 3.42 11.74 -7.54
CA TYR A 33 3.24 13.09 -7.05
C TYR A 33 1.97 13.19 -6.21
N TYR A 34 2.03 13.91 -5.09
CA TYR A 34 0.83 14.18 -4.29
C TYR A 34 -0.21 15.02 -5.05
N GLU A 35 0.27 15.90 -5.92
CA GLU A 35 -0.57 16.69 -6.81
C GLU A 35 -0.62 16.05 -8.20
N LEU A 36 -1.82 16.04 -8.80
CA LEU A 36 -1.99 15.62 -10.18
C LEU A 36 -1.10 16.46 -11.10
N LYS A 37 -0.12 15.82 -11.72
CA LYS A 37 0.73 16.43 -12.74
C LYS A 37 0.27 16.03 -14.14
N PRO A 38 0.52 16.85 -15.17
CA PRO A 38 0.28 16.43 -16.55
C PRO A 38 1.11 15.19 -16.87
N GLU A 39 0.63 14.35 -17.79
CA GLU A 39 1.29 13.10 -18.18
C GLU A 39 2.73 13.31 -18.72
N SER A 40 3.02 14.51 -19.24
CA SER A 40 4.35 14.90 -19.71
C SER A 40 5.32 15.31 -18.61
N ALA A 41 4.88 15.40 -17.35
CA ALA A 41 5.77 15.73 -16.25
C ALA A 41 6.82 14.62 -16.05
N PRO A 42 8.09 14.96 -15.82
CA PRO A 42 9.10 13.95 -15.55
C PRO A 42 8.74 13.17 -14.29
N ARG A 43 8.79 11.84 -14.35
CA ARG A 43 8.64 11.02 -13.15
C ARG A 43 9.87 11.20 -12.26
N PRO A 44 9.71 11.31 -10.93
CA PRO A 44 10.85 11.27 -10.03
C PRO A 44 11.61 9.95 -10.21
N GLU A 45 12.93 10.01 -10.08
CA GLU A 45 13.76 8.82 -10.06
C GLU A 45 14.79 8.98 -8.94
N LEU A 46 14.74 8.09 -7.96
CA LEU A 46 15.70 8.03 -6.86
C LEU A 46 16.29 6.62 -6.76
N THR A 47 17.56 6.55 -6.41
CA THR A 47 18.23 5.30 -6.05
C THR A 47 17.66 4.76 -4.74
N ASP A 48 17.82 3.45 -4.49
CA ASP A 48 17.42 2.86 -3.20
C ASP A 48 18.14 3.51 -2.01
N GLY A 49 19.38 3.95 -2.20
CA GLY A 49 20.14 4.67 -1.18
C GLY A 49 19.53 6.03 -0.85
N GLU A 50 19.12 6.79 -1.86
CA GLU A 50 18.42 8.07 -1.67
C GLU A 50 17.08 7.86 -0.98
N VAL A 51 16.27 6.89 -1.43
CA VAL A 51 15.00 6.56 -0.75
C VAL A 51 15.24 6.23 0.72
N LEU A 52 16.18 5.33 1.02
CA LEU A 52 16.49 4.93 2.39
C LEU A 52 16.90 6.09 3.30
N LEU A 53 17.71 7.02 2.80
CA LEU A 53 18.15 8.19 3.56
C LEU A 53 17.01 9.17 3.85
N ASN A 54 15.93 9.12 3.07
CA ASN A 54 14.84 10.09 3.11
C ASN A 54 13.58 9.60 3.82
N ILE A 55 13.37 8.28 3.96
CA ILE A 55 12.26 7.71 4.70
C ILE A 55 12.21 8.29 6.12
N GLU A 56 11.03 8.76 6.54
CA GLU A 56 10.77 9.26 7.88
C GLU A 56 9.43 8.74 8.41
N ALA A 57 9.40 8.23 9.64
CA ALA A 57 8.18 7.65 10.23
C ALA A 57 7.04 8.65 10.47
N GLY A 58 7.36 9.90 10.80
CA GLY A 58 6.36 10.93 11.09
C GLY A 58 5.69 11.52 9.85
N HIS A 59 6.04 11.06 8.64
CA HIS A 59 5.51 11.63 7.42
C HIS A 59 4.05 11.20 7.18
N GLU A 60 3.18 12.17 6.92
CA GLU A 60 1.72 11.94 6.79
C GLU A 60 1.33 11.03 5.62
N ALA A 61 2.15 11.00 4.57
CA ALA A 61 1.96 10.13 3.41
C ALA A 61 2.28 8.65 3.67
N ASN A 62 2.77 8.27 4.86
CA ASN A 62 3.06 6.88 5.17
C ASN A 62 1.78 6.07 5.34
N TYR A 63 1.60 5.03 4.52
CA TYR A 63 0.53 4.05 4.74
C TYR A 63 0.89 2.67 4.17
N CYS A 64 0.19 1.64 4.65
CA CYS A 64 0.29 0.28 4.16
C CYS A 64 -1.10 -0.25 3.82
N VAL A 65 -1.30 -0.74 2.60
CA VAL A 65 -2.56 -1.30 2.14
C VAL A 65 -2.33 -2.66 1.48
N PHE A 66 -3.20 -3.60 1.75
CA PHE A 66 -3.34 -4.84 0.99
C PHE A 66 -4.54 -4.70 0.06
N MET A 67 -4.34 -5.00 -1.23
CA MET A 67 -5.33 -4.89 -2.28
C MET A 67 -5.53 -6.24 -2.96
N GLN A 68 -6.79 -6.60 -3.19
CA GLN A 68 -7.16 -7.79 -3.93
C GLN A 68 -8.42 -7.52 -4.76
N ASP A 69 -8.37 -7.81 -6.05
CA ASP A 69 -9.43 -7.54 -7.03
C ASP A 69 -9.89 -6.08 -7.01
N VAL A 70 -8.94 -5.12 -6.93
CA VAL A 70 -9.19 -3.66 -7.00
C VAL A 70 -9.01 -3.20 -8.44
N GLU A 71 -10.01 -2.51 -9.00
CA GLU A 71 -9.98 -2.08 -10.39
C GLU A 71 -8.83 -1.10 -10.64
N GLY A 72 -7.93 -1.45 -11.57
CA GLY A 72 -6.80 -0.61 -11.95
C GLY A 72 -5.54 -0.82 -11.12
N GLU A 73 -5.58 -1.64 -10.07
CA GLU A 73 -4.47 -1.92 -9.17
C GLU A 73 -4.03 -3.38 -9.27
N GLU A 74 -2.73 -3.63 -9.06
CA GLU A 74 -2.22 -5.01 -8.94
C GLU A 74 -2.54 -5.59 -7.55
N ASP A 75 -2.93 -6.87 -7.53
CA ASP A 75 -3.11 -7.61 -6.29
C ASP A 75 -1.79 -7.69 -5.51
N GLY A 76 -1.82 -7.31 -4.23
CA GLY A 76 -0.62 -7.31 -3.42
C GLY A 76 -0.66 -6.32 -2.28
N ILE A 77 0.52 -5.89 -1.86
CA ILE A 77 0.72 -4.95 -0.77
C ILE A 77 1.39 -3.72 -1.35
N MET A 78 0.82 -2.56 -1.10
CA MET A 78 1.41 -1.28 -1.43
C MET A 78 1.74 -0.54 -0.13
N ILE A 79 2.99 -0.10 -0.03
CA ILE A 79 3.48 0.69 1.11
C ILE A 79 3.96 2.03 0.57
N ALA A 80 3.21 3.08 0.88
CA ALA A 80 3.62 4.44 0.61
C ALA A 80 4.59 4.89 1.71
N LEU A 81 5.73 5.44 1.30
CA LEU A 81 6.72 6.03 2.19
C LEU A 81 6.95 7.48 1.79
N GLY A 82 6.65 8.38 2.71
CA GLY A 82 6.98 9.79 2.57
C GLY A 82 8.48 10.04 2.69
N LEU A 83 8.97 11.04 1.97
CA LEU A 83 10.37 11.36 1.85
C LEU A 83 10.65 12.77 2.39
N SER A 84 11.39 12.85 3.48
CA SER A 84 11.63 14.08 4.26
C SER A 84 12.31 15.24 3.51
N TYR A 85 13.02 14.99 2.41
CA TYR A 85 13.60 16.06 1.57
C TYR A 85 12.88 16.20 0.21
N PHE A 86 11.77 15.48 -0.01
CA PHE A 86 11.00 15.51 -1.26
C PHE A 86 9.50 15.67 -0.98
N ASP A 87 9.08 16.91 -0.76
CA ASP A 87 7.72 17.24 -0.28
C ASP A 87 6.62 17.11 -1.36
N ASN A 88 6.97 16.71 -2.59
CA ASN A 88 6.07 16.72 -3.74
C ASN A 88 5.65 15.32 -4.22
N PHE A 89 6.28 14.25 -3.74
CA PHE A 89 5.94 12.88 -4.13
C PHE A 89 6.28 11.87 -3.02
N ALA A 90 5.60 10.72 -3.04
CA ALA A 90 5.97 9.55 -2.24
C ALA A 90 6.65 8.50 -3.11
N VAL A 91 7.35 7.57 -2.45
CA VAL A 91 7.73 6.29 -3.05
C VAL A 91 6.70 5.24 -2.65
N PHE A 92 6.29 4.42 -3.61
CA PHE A 92 5.40 3.29 -3.36
C PHE A 92 6.20 2.02 -3.54
N LEU A 93 6.22 1.20 -2.51
CA LEU A 93 6.81 -0.13 -2.53
C LEU A 93 5.69 -1.14 -2.77
N HIS A 94 5.74 -1.81 -3.93
CA HIS A 94 4.79 -2.82 -4.35
C HIS A 94 5.36 -4.20 -4.09
N LEU A 95 4.63 -5.01 -3.34
CA LEU A 95 5.05 -6.32 -2.88
C LEU A 95 3.96 -7.37 -3.16
N PRO A 96 4.34 -8.62 -3.42
CA PRO A 96 3.37 -9.65 -3.70
C PRO A 96 2.63 -10.11 -2.43
N ALA A 97 1.40 -10.58 -2.60
CA ALA A 97 0.47 -10.90 -1.53
C ALA A 97 1.01 -11.95 -0.52
N GLU A 98 1.84 -12.89 -0.96
CA GLU A 98 2.42 -13.92 -0.10
C GLU A 98 3.33 -13.37 1.02
N LEU A 99 3.73 -12.08 0.96
CA LEU A 99 4.56 -11.46 1.99
C LEU A 99 3.76 -10.90 3.16
N LEU A 100 2.43 -10.87 3.04
CA LEU A 100 1.57 -10.15 3.97
C LEU A 100 1.71 -10.66 5.40
N ASP A 101 1.58 -11.96 5.62
CA ASP A 101 1.65 -12.56 6.94
C ASP A 101 3.02 -12.34 7.59
N GLU A 102 4.09 -12.42 6.80
CA GLU A 102 5.46 -12.17 7.26
C GLU A 102 5.63 -10.72 7.73
N ILE A 103 5.16 -9.76 6.93
CA ILE A 103 5.27 -8.33 7.22
C ILE A 103 4.43 -7.97 8.45
N ILE A 104 3.18 -8.45 8.53
CA ILE A 104 2.29 -8.23 9.68
C ILE A 104 2.97 -8.72 10.96
N GLN A 105 3.49 -9.96 10.96
CA GLN A 105 4.12 -10.53 12.13
C GLN A 105 5.40 -9.78 12.52
N LYS A 106 6.26 -9.48 11.54
CA LYS A 106 7.56 -8.85 11.78
C LYS A 106 7.45 -7.42 12.32
N TYR A 107 6.46 -6.65 11.86
CA TYR A 107 6.25 -5.26 12.26
C TYR A 107 5.07 -5.04 13.20
N SER A 108 4.40 -6.13 13.61
CA SER A 108 3.22 -6.09 14.49
C SER A 108 2.13 -5.16 13.95
N LEU A 109 1.83 -5.29 12.66
CA LEU A 109 0.84 -4.43 12.01
C LEU A 109 -0.58 -4.79 12.45
N THR A 110 -1.43 -3.78 12.64
CA THR A 110 -2.85 -3.96 13.00
C THR A 110 -3.75 -3.35 11.95
N ILE A 111 -4.89 -4.00 11.67
CA ILE A 111 -5.87 -3.47 10.71
C ILE A 111 -6.52 -2.21 11.29
N ILE A 112 -6.55 -1.13 10.51
CA ILE A 112 -7.21 0.13 10.88
C ILE A 112 -8.45 0.42 10.04
N ASN A 113 -8.51 -0.11 8.82
CA ASN A 113 -9.67 -0.01 7.95
C ASN A 113 -9.71 -1.22 7.00
N GLU A 114 -10.91 -1.69 6.68
CA GLU A 114 -11.12 -2.73 5.68
C GLU A 114 -12.38 -2.41 4.86
N SER A 115 -12.19 -2.21 3.56
CA SER A 115 -13.26 -2.12 2.58
C SER A 115 -13.38 -3.46 1.87
N LYS A 116 -14.57 -4.04 1.89
CA LYS A 116 -14.93 -5.23 1.12
C LYS A 116 -16.10 -4.87 0.25
N ASP A 117 -16.01 -5.17 -1.04
CA ASP A 117 -17.17 -5.06 -1.90
C ASP A 117 -18.24 -6.03 -1.41
N GLN A 118 -19.30 -5.47 -0.84
CA GLN A 118 -20.42 -6.23 -0.32
C GLN A 118 -21.38 -6.61 -1.44
N THR A 119 -21.16 -6.27 -2.72
CA THR A 119 -22.16 -6.46 -3.79
C THR A 119 -22.80 -7.84 -3.79
N LEU A 120 -22.06 -8.95 -3.64
CA LEU A 120 -22.67 -10.28 -3.57
C LEU A 120 -23.39 -10.53 -2.23
N SER A 121 -22.79 -10.20 -1.10
CA SER A 121 -23.34 -10.40 0.25
C SER A 121 -24.59 -9.56 0.48
N TYR A 122 -24.55 -8.30 0.03
CA TYR A 122 -25.62 -7.32 0.00
C TYR A 122 -26.71 -7.77 -0.98
N TRP A 123 -26.37 -8.15 -2.21
CA TRP A 123 -27.36 -8.66 -3.16
C TRP A 123 -28.04 -9.93 -2.65
N LEU A 124 -27.33 -10.85 -2.01
CA LEU A 124 -27.90 -12.04 -1.38
C LEU A 124 -28.75 -11.71 -0.14
N ALA A 125 -28.35 -10.71 0.66
CA ALA A 125 -29.12 -10.27 1.82
C ALA A 125 -30.43 -9.55 1.44
N TYR A 126 -30.45 -8.83 0.30
CA TYR A 126 -31.61 -8.06 -0.17
C TYR A 126 -32.40 -8.75 -1.30
N ASN A 127 -31.87 -9.81 -1.92
CA ASN A 127 -32.55 -10.68 -2.90
C ASN A 127 -32.31 -12.18 -2.60
N PRO A 128 -32.76 -12.70 -1.44
CA PRO A 128 -32.52 -14.08 -1.03
C PRO A 128 -33.11 -15.13 -1.98
N SER A 129 -34.05 -14.73 -2.85
CA SER A 129 -34.71 -15.58 -3.86
C SER A 129 -33.92 -15.70 -5.16
N GLY A 130 -32.84 -14.93 -5.35
CA GLY A 130 -32.12 -14.79 -6.62
C GLY A 130 -31.28 -16.00 -7.04
N LEU A 131 -31.18 -17.03 -6.19
CA LEU A 131 -30.49 -18.29 -6.47
C LEU A 131 -31.40 -19.43 -6.94
N ASN A 132 -32.69 -19.16 -7.21
CA ASN A 132 -33.52 -20.14 -7.92
C ASN A 132 -33.15 -20.13 -9.41
N LEU A 133 -32.11 -20.90 -9.74
CA LEU A 133 -31.87 -21.38 -11.09
C LEU A 133 -33.02 -22.33 -11.46
N ASN A 134 -33.95 -21.86 -12.28
CA ASN A 134 -34.75 -22.73 -13.14
C ASN A 134 -33.88 -23.25 -14.29
#